data_AF-A0A5E4KUY8-F1
#
_entry.id   AF-A0A5E4KUY8-F1
#
_cell.length_a   1.000
_cell.length_b   1.000
_cell.length_c   1.000
_cell.angle_alpha   90.00
_cell.angle_beta   90.00
_cell.angle_gamma   90.00
#
_symmetry.space_group_name_H-M   'P 1'
#
loop_
_entity.id
_entity.type
_entity.pdbx_description
1 polymer ?
#
loop_
_entity_poly.entity_id
_entity_poly.type
_entity_poly.pdbx_seq_one_letter_code
_entity_poly.pdbx_strand_id
1 'polypeptide(L)'
;MVQLKYTWLISSTVTEVKSGDKYGIFKVDATEGASGLTLKSDSAITLSSDGTNDLLGNIKFRTADNTSVLRFYPKVDVVLGQPTDVTPTPTTGAGVTPTTNVTVKPTTTGTLVVTPEKPPGQTPLAAATPTATKTEPGFELAFAIAGLLAVAYLVLRQRK
;
A
#
# COMPACT_ATOMS: atom_id res chain seq x y z
N MET A 1 6.17 50.34 -10.48
CA MET A 1 5.71 49.12 -11.19
C MET A 1 6.26 47.93 -10.44
N VAL A 2 5.42 46.96 -10.07
CA VAL A 2 5.89 45.74 -9.40
C VAL A 2 5.72 44.58 -10.38
N GLN A 3 6.81 43.83 -10.59
CA GLN A 3 6.81 42.64 -11.42
C GLN A 3 7.19 41.44 -10.54
N LEU A 4 6.24 40.52 -10.36
CA LEU A 4 6.48 39.23 -9.72
C LEU A 4 6.87 38.22 -10.79
N LYS A 5 7.98 37.53 -10.57
CA LYS A 5 8.45 36.41 -11.39
C LYS A 5 8.83 35.26 -10.46
N TYR A 6 8.56 34.03 -10.91
CA TYR A 6 9.02 32.80 -10.24
C TYR A 6 8.49 32.60 -8.81
N THR A 7 7.20 32.86 -8.57
CA THR A 7 6.58 32.64 -7.26
C THR A 7 5.96 31.25 -7.16
N TRP A 8 6.22 30.54 -6.06
CA TRP A 8 5.52 29.32 -5.66
C TRP A 8 4.96 29.50 -4.25
N LEU A 9 3.89 28.78 -3.94
CA LEU A 9 3.29 28.74 -2.61
C LEU A 9 2.93 27.30 -2.28
N ILE A 10 3.18 26.91 -1.04
CA ILE A 10 2.70 25.66 -0.45
C ILE A 10 1.79 26.06 0.70
N SER A 11 0.73 25.28 0.95
CA SER A 11 -0.15 25.51 2.09
C SER A 11 0.66 25.52 3.40
N SER A 12 0.30 26.42 4.31
CA SER A 12 0.86 26.44 5.67
C SER A 12 0.28 25.33 6.57
N THR A 13 -0.74 24.60 6.10
CA THR A 13 -1.27 23.44 6.79
C THR A 13 -0.39 22.24 6.52
N VAL A 14 0.31 21.76 7.54
CA VAL A 14 1.26 20.64 7.45
C VAL A 14 0.72 19.47 8.26
N THR A 15 0.73 18.28 7.66
CA THR A 15 0.45 17.03 8.35
C THR A 15 1.75 16.28 8.56
N GLU A 16 2.10 16.04 9.82
CA GLU A 16 3.27 15.23 10.19
C GLU A 16 2.89 13.74 10.18
N VAL A 17 3.77 12.90 9.63
CA VAL A 17 3.60 11.44 9.58
C VAL A 17 4.62 10.78 10.50
N LYS A 18 4.15 9.95 11.44
CA LYS A 18 4.97 9.29 12.45
C LYS A 18 4.90 7.77 12.33
N SER A 19 5.96 7.11 12.77
CA SER A 19 5.94 5.65 12.93
C SER A 19 4.78 5.26 13.85
N GLY A 20 4.00 4.29 13.40
CA GLY A 20 2.81 3.82 14.08
C GLY A 20 1.50 4.53 13.73
N ASP A 21 1.54 5.63 12.97
CA ASP A 21 0.32 6.27 12.46
C ASP A 21 -0.49 5.28 11.61
N LYS A 22 -1.82 5.33 11.76
CA LYS A 22 -2.72 4.46 11.02
C LYS A 22 -3.39 5.24 9.90
N TYR A 23 -3.35 4.65 8.71
CA TYR A 23 -4.06 5.16 7.54
C TYR A 23 -4.82 4.01 6.87
N GLY A 24 -6.15 4.03 7.03
CA GLY A 24 -7.00 2.91 6.65
C GLY A 24 -6.61 1.64 7.42
N ILE A 25 -6.36 0.55 6.71
CA ILE A 25 -5.94 -0.74 7.30
C ILE A 25 -4.43 -0.86 7.52
N PHE A 26 -3.66 0.14 7.07
CA PHE A 26 -2.22 0.13 7.19
C PHE A 26 -1.74 1.01 8.35
N LYS A 27 -0.57 0.65 8.85
CA LYS A 27 0.20 1.36 9.86
C LYS A 27 1.54 1.76 9.25
N VAL A 28 2.05 2.94 9.59
CA VAL A 28 3.41 3.34 9.24
C VAL A 28 4.39 2.45 9.99
N ASP A 29 5.08 1.59 9.24
CA ASP A 29 6.08 0.66 9.76
C ASP A 29 7.42 1.37 9.90
N ALA A 30 7.85 2.05 8.84
CA ALA A 30 9.09 2.81 8.81
C ALA A 30 8.95 4.11 8.01
N THR A 31 9.57 5.16 8.54
CA THR A 31 9.80 6.44 7.87
C THR A 31 11.25 6.49 7.42
N GLU A 32 11.52 6.31 6.14
CA GLU A 32 12.88 6.17 5.60
C GLU A 32 13.48 7.53 5.17
N GLY A 33 13.13 8.60 5.91
CA GLY A 33 13.51 9.98 5.58
C GLY A 33 13.06 10.38 4.18
N ALA A 34 14.01 10.77 3.32
CA ALA A 34 13.75 11.15 1.94
C ALA A 34 13.49 9.95 1.00
N SER A 35 13.73 8.72 1.46
CA SER A 35 13.73 7.51 0.62
C SER A 35 12.33 6.92 0.43
N GLY A 36 11.38 7.32 1.29
CA GLY A 36 9.98 6.89 1.18
C GLY A 36 9.34 6.59 2.54
N LEU A 37 8.12 6.06 2.45
CA LEU A 37 7.28 5.70 3.58
C LEU A 37 6.80 4.25 3.38
N THR A 38 7.06 3.39 4.36
CA THR A 38 6.60 2.00 4.32
C THR A 38 5.36 1.84 5.20
N LEU A 39 4.28 1.37 4.60
CA LEU A 39 3.02 1.09 5.27
C LEU A 39 2.77 -0.43 5.28
N LYS A 40 2.40 -0.97 6.45
CA LYS A 40 2.16 -2.39 6.66
C LYS A 40 0.82 -2.63 7.32
N SER A 41 0.11 -3.68 6.91
CA SER A 41 -1.11 -4.10 7.59
C SER A 41 -0.75 -5.23 8.56
N ASP A 42 -1.24 -5.12 9.79
CA ASP A 42 -1.07 -6.14 10.83
C ASP A 42 -2.14 -7.24 10.73
N SER A 43 -3.03 -7.18 9.73
CA SER A 43 -4.16 -8.09 9.56
C SER A 43 -4.24 -8.63 8.14
N ALA A 44 -4.76 -9.86 8.02
CA ALA A 44 -5.04 -10.44 6.71
C ALA A 44 -6.19 -9.68 6.03
N ILE A 45 -6.07 -9.48 4.72
CA ILE A 45 -7.12 -8.91 3.89
C ILE A 45 -7.88 -10.06 3.23
N THR A 46 -9.16 -10.19 3.52
CA THR A 46 -10.00 -11.23 2.91
C THR A 46 -10.61 -10.72 1.61
N LEU A 47 -10.29 -11.37 0.49
CA LEU A 47 -10.85 -11.04 -0.82
C LEU A 47 -12.03 -11.96 -1.12
N SER A 48 -13.24 -11.48 -0.88
CA SER A 48 -14.49 -12.18 -1.25
C SER A 48 -14.86 -11.94 -2.73
N SER A 49 -15.58 -12.90 -3.33
CA SER A 49 -16.19 -12.76 -4.66
C SER A 49 -17.09 -11.51 -4.70
N ASP A 50 -16.99 -10.73 -5.78
CA ASP A 50 -17.63 -9.40 -5.94
C ASP A 50 -17.33 -8.41 -4.79
N GLY A 51 -16.28 -8.67 -4.00
CA GLY A 51 -15.92 -7.86 -2.85
C GLY A 51 -15.28 -6.54 -3.24
N THR A 52 -15.47 -5.54 -2.38
CA THR A 52 -14.65 -4.32 -2.37
C THR A 52 -14.03 -4.17 -0.98
N ASN A 53 -12.71 -4.04 -0.92
CA ASN A 53 -11.97 -3.86 0.32
C ASN A 53 -11.32 -2.48 0.35
N ASP A 54 -11.66 -1.68 1.35
CA ASP A 54 -11.02 -0.39 1.59
C ASP A 54 -9.63 -0.59 2.18
N LEU A 55 -8.63 0.08 1.58
CA LEU A 55 -7.24 -0.07 1.98
C LEU A 55 -6.72 1.19 2.67
N LEU A 56 -6.72 2.31 1.94
CA LEU A 56 -6.09 3.56 2.35
C LEU A 56 -6.74 4.74 1.63
N GLY A 57 -7.34 5.68 2.37
CA GLY A 57 -7.98 6.85 1.77
C GLY A 57 -9.03 6.43 0.75
N ASN A 58 -8.80 6.77 -0.52
CA ASN A 58 -9.65 6.40 -1.65
C ASN A 58 -9.16 5.15 -2.43
N ILE A 59 -8.06 4.53 -2.01
CA ILE A 59 -7.48 3.33 -2.60
C ILE A 59 -8.19 2.09 -2.02
N LYS A 60 -8.63 1.20 -2.92
CA LYS A 60 -9.41 0.00 -2.61
C LYS A 60 -8.94 -1.18 -3.46
N PHE A 61 -9.24 -2.41 -3.05
CA PHE A 61 -9.26 -3.56 -3.97
C PHE A 61 -10.68 -3.82 -4.45
N ARG A 62 -10.81 -4.16 -5.74
CA ARG A 62 -12.03 -4.74 -6.33
C ARG A 62 -11.74 -6.17 -6.74
N THR A 63 -12.58 -7.10 -6.27
CA THR A 63 -12.50 -8.51 -6.62
C THR A 63 -13.61 -8.86 -7.61
N ALA A 64 -13.29 -9.69 -8.60
CA ALA A 64 -14.27 -10.19 -9.55
C ALA A 64 -15.28 -11.13 -8.87
N ASP A 65 -16.49 -11.21 -9.41
CA ASP A 65 -17.43 -12.26 -9.03
C ASP A 65 -17.04 -13.59 -9.71
N ASN A 66 -16.21 -14.38 -9.04
CA ASN A 66 -15.76 -15.68 -9.54
C ASN A 66 -15.36 -16.61 -8.39
N THR A 67 -15.89 -17.84 -8.43
CA THR A 67 -15.65 -18.85 -7.39
C THR A 67 -14.50 -19.80 -7.68
N SER A 68 -13.95 -19.81 -8.90
CA SER A 68 -12.91 -20.76 -9.34
C SER A 68 -11.53 -20.14 -9.47
N VAL A 69 -11.44 -18.84 -9.76
CA VAL A 69 -10.17 -18.11 -9.92
C VAL A 69 -10.26 -16.75 -9.25
N LEU A 70 -9.30 -16.47 -8.36
CA LEU A 70 -9.17 -15.15 -7.74
C LEU A 70 -8.62 -14.14 -8.76
N ARG A 71 -9.41 -13.12 -9.07
CA ARG A 71 -8.99 -11.95 -9.88
C ARG A 71 -9.36 -10.69 -9.13
N PHE A 72 -8.37 -9.83 -8.90
CA PHE A 72 -8.57 -8.55 -8.22
C PHE A 72 -7.62 -7.49 -8.77
N TYR A 73 -7.94 -6.22 -8.54
CA TYR A 73 -7.11 -5.10 -8.92
C TYR A 73 -7.28 -3.93 -7.93
N PRO A 74 -6.24 -3.10 -7.74
CA PRO A 74 -6.37 -1.86 -7.00
C PRO A 74 -7.17 -0.84 -7.81
N LYS A 75 -8.05 -0.08 -7.16
CA LYS A 75 -8.80 1.02 -7.75
C LYS A 75 -8.80 2.24 -6.84
N VAL A 76 -9.08 3.39 -7.43
CA VAL A 76 -9.29 4.66 -6.71
C VAL A 76 -10.66 5.20 -7.08
N ASP A 77 -11.48 5.48 -6.06
CA ASP A 77 -12.74 6.18 -6.28
C ASP A 77 -12.50 7.69 -6.11
N VAL A 78 -12.88 8.47 -7.14
CA VAL A 78 -12.78 9.93 -7.12
C VAL A 78 -14.17 10.54 -7.22
N VAL A 79 -14.44 11.54 -6.38
CA VAL A 79 -15.63 12.36 -6.55
C VAL A 79 -15.31 13.40 -7.61
N LEU A 80 -15.96 13.28 -8.76
CA LEU A 80 -15.97 14.37 -9.73
C LEU A 80 -16.85 15.46 -9.15
N GLY A 81 -16.24 16.56 -8.70
CA GLY A 81 -17.00 17.71 -8.27
C GLY A 81 -17.91 18.16 -9.42
N GLN A 82 -19.22 18.14 -9.21
CA GLN A 82 -20.02 19.24 -9.73
C GLN A 82 -19.36 20.52 -9.21
N PRO A 83 -19.16 21.57 -10.04
CA PRO A 83 -18.70 22.85 -9.53
C PRO A 83 -19.75 23.30 -8.50
N THR A 84 -19.47 23.05 -7.22
CA THR A 84 -20.24 23.65 -6.15
C THR A 84 -19.99 25.13 -6.29
N ASP A 85 -21.03 25.82 -6.73
CA ASP A 85 -21.12 27.25 -6.93
C ASP A 85 -20.24 27.95 -5.90
N VAL A 86 -19.14 28.54 -6.38
CA VAL A 86 -18.34 29.42 -5.53
C VAL A 86 -19.27 30.58 -5.22
N THR A 87 -19.89 30.58 -4.04
CA THR A 87 -20.45 31.81 -3.50
C THR A 87 -19.24 32.62 -3.05
N PRO A 88 -18.79 33.67 -3.78
CA PRO A 88 -17.79 34.55 -3.23
C PRO A 88 -18.42 35.24 -2.03
N THR A 89 -17.90 34.99 -0.83
CA THR A 89 -18.09 35.94 0.26
C THR A 89 -17.25 37.17 -0.10
N PRO A 90 -17.86 38.34 -0.39
CA PRO A 90 -17.07 39.54 -0.67
C PRO A 90 -16.45 40.02 0.64
N THR A 91 -15.14 39.85 0.80
CA THR A 91 -14.38 40.68 1.76
C THR A 91 -14.01 41.96 1.03
N THR A 92 -14.66 43.05 1.40
CA THR A 92 -14.43 44.40 0.87
C THR A 92 -13.00 44.84 1.17
N GLY A 93 -12.11 44.70 0.19
CA GLY A 93 -10.76 45.27 0.17
C GLY A 93 -10.37 45.49 -1.28
N ALA A 94 -10.19 46.75 -1.66
CA ALA A 94 -10.07 47.20 -3.05
C ALA A 94 -9.01 46.45 -3.88
N GLY A 95 -9.36 46.03 -5.09
CA GLY A 95 -8.39 45.74 -6.14
C GLY A 95 -8.65 44.47 -6.97
N VAL A 96 -8.59 44.67 -8.30
CA VAL A 96 -8.40 43.73 -9.42
C VAL A 96 -9.47 42.66 -9.72
N THR A 97 -10.14 42.85 -10.85
CA THR A 97 -11.02 41.90 -11.54
C THR A 97 -10.21 40.80 -12.25
N PRO A 98 -10.38 39.50 -11.94
CA PRO A 98 -9.88 38.43 -12.78
C PRO A 98 -10.93 37.99 -13.81
N THR A 99 -10.60 38.11 -15.10
CA THR A 99 -11.37 37.54 -16.21
C THR A 99 -11.15 36.02 -16.25
N THR A 100 -12.20 35.22 -16.09
CA THR A 100 -12.13 33.76 -16.27
C THR A 100 -12.50 33.39 -17.70
N ASN A 101 -11.53 32.95 -18.49
CA ASN A 101 -11.79 32.23 -19.75
C ASN A 101 -11.58 30.74 -19.48
N VAL A 102 -12.67 29.97 -19.37
CA VAL A 102 -12.62 28.50 -19.33
C VAL A 102 -13.41 27.97 -20.52
N THR A 103 -12.71 27.48 -21.54
CA THR A 103 -13.28 26.59 -22.56
C THR A 103 -12.90 25.16 -22.18
N VAL A 104 -13.88 24.37 -21.75
CA VAL A 104 -13.73 22.91 -21.60
C VAL A 104 -14.50 22.21 -22.70
N LYS A 105 -13.79 21.44 -23.54
CA LYS A 105 -14.38 20.47 -24.46
C LYS A 105 -14.40 19.11 -23.77
N PRO A 106 -15.56 18.52 -23.44
CA PRO A 106 -15.61 17.13 -22.99
C PRO A 106 -15.39 16.21 -24.18
N THR A 107 -14.44 15.28 -24.09
CA THR A 107 -14.34 14.12 -25.00
C THR A 107 -14.49 12.86 -24.17
N THR A 108 -15.58 12.14 -24.41
CA THR A 108 -15.93 10.85 -23.83
C THR A 108 -15.22 9.68 -24.53
N THR A 109 -15.02 8.60 -23.76
CA THR A 109 -14.87 7.21 -24.21
C THR A 109 -13.48 6.77 -24.71
N GLY A 110 -12.78 6.04 -23.85
CA GLY A 110 -11.74 5.08 -24.23
C GLY A 110 -12.03 3.73 -23.59
N THR A 111 -12.82 2.90 -24.27
CA THR A 111 -12.88 1.46 -23.98
C THR A 111 -11.55 0.86 -24.44
N LEU A 112 -10.71 0.42 -23.51
CA LEU A 112 -9.54 -0.39 -23.86
C LEU A 112 -10.03 -1.77 -24.29
N VAL A 113 -10.05 -2.02 -25.60
CA VAL A 113 -10.18 -3.36 -26.15
C VAL A 113 -8.87 -4.09 -25.85
N VAL A 114 -8.91 -5.01 -24.90
CA VAL A 114 -7.80 -5.94 -24.67
C VAL A 114 -8.10 -7.20 -25.50
N THR A 115 -7.36 -7.38 -26.59
CA THR A 115 -7.31 -8.64 -27.33
C THR A 115 -6.80 -9.73 -26.39
N PRO A 116 -7.48 -10.88 -26.23
CA PRO A 116 -6.95 -11.96 -25.42
C PRO A 116 -5.71 -12.56 -26.11
N GLU A 117 -4.55 -12.43 -25.48
CA GLU A 117 -3.35 -13.16 -25.87
C GLU A 117 -3.51 -14.64 -25.50
N LYS A 118 -3.32 -15.51 -26.50
CA LYS A 118 -3.42 -16.98 -26.38
C LYS A 118 -2.44 -17.50 -25.31
N PRO A 119 -2.83 -18.45 -24.45
CA PRO A 119 -1.90 -19.03 -23.48
C PRO A 119 -0.69 -19.66 -24.19
N PRO A 120 0.55 -19.41 -23.76
CA PRO A 120 1.71 -20.14 -24.28
C PRO A 120 1.55 -21.63 -23.98
N GLY A 121 1.84 -22.44 -25.00
CA GLY A 121 1.70 -23.90 -24.98
C GLY A 121 2.54 -24.56 -23.90
N GLN A 122 2.02 -25.68 -23.39
CA GLN A 122 2.67 -26.51 -22.38
C GLN A 122 3.92 -27.18 -22.97
N THR A 123 5.08 -26.96 -22.34
CA THR A 123 6.32 -27.73 -22.55
C THR A 123 6.38 -28.84 -21.49
N PRO A 124 6.84 -30.08 -21.81
CA PRO A 124 6.68 -31.23 -20.93
C PRO A 124 7.44 -31.12 -19.61
N LEU A 125 6.83 -31.68 -18.56
CA LEU A 125 7.34 -31.90 -17.22
C LEU A 125 8.72 -32.60 -17.24
N ALA A 126 9.78 -31.89 -16.85
CA ALA A 126 11.06 -32.49 -16.52
C ALA A 126 11.03 -33.09 -15.12
N ALA A 127 11.51 -34.32 -14.98
CA ALA A 127 11.56 -35.09 -13.76
C ALA A 127 12.35 -34.39 -12.64
N ALA A 128 11.87 -34.52 -11.39
CA ALA A 128 12.49 -33.94 -10.21
C ALA A 128 13.84 -34.59 -9.87
N THR A 129 14.88 -33.77 -9.73
CA THR A 129 16.13 -34.13 -9.06
C THR A 129 16.00 -33.78 -7.57
N PRO A 130 16.28 -34.68 -6.61
CA PRO A 130 16.17 -34.36 -5.19
C PRO A 130 17.27 -33.36 -4.79
N THR A 131 16.86 -32.15 -4.40
CA THR A 131 17.76 -31.14 -3.85
C THR A 131 17.73 -31.21 -2.33
N ALA A 132 18.91 -31.32 -1.71
CA ALA A 132 19.13 -31.49 -0.29
C ALA A 132 18.62 -30.31 0.55
N THR A 133 17.99 -30.63 1.67
CA THR A 133 17.51 -29.70 2.70
C THR A 133 18.67 -28.91 3.30
N LYS A 134 18.60 -27.57 3.22
CA LYS A 134 19.52 -26.65 3.91
C LYS A 134 19.01 -26.43 5.34
N THR A 135 19.81 -26.83 6.33
CA THR A 135 19.53 -26.65 7.76
C THR A 135 19.49 -25.17 8.15
N GLU A 136 18.42 -24.74 8.82
CA GLU A 136 18.24 -23.37 9.34
C GLU A 136 18.95 -23.19 10.70
N PRO A 137 19.74 -22.11 10.90
CA PRO A 137 20.54 -21.88 12.11
C PRO A 137 19.72 -21.26 13.25
N GLY A 138 18.73 -21.98 13.77
CA GLY A 138 17.80 -21.46 14.79
C GLY A 138 17.41 -22.41 15.93
N PHE A 139 17.91 -23.65 15.98
CA PHE A 139 17.44 -24.67 16.95
C PHE A 139 18.53 -25.24 17.89
N GLU A 140 19.63 -24.52 18.12
CA GLU A 140 20.70 -25.00 19.01
C GLU A 140 20.59 -24.50 20.46
N LEU A 141 19.80 -23.45 20.75
CA LEU A 141 19.76 -22.90 22.11
C LEU A 141 19.06 -23.83 23.11
N ALA A 142 18.05 -24.59 22.67
CA ALA A 142 17.32 -25.51 23.55
C ALA A 142 18.16 -26.75 23.92
N PHE A 143 18.91 -27.31 22.96
CA PHE A 143 19.80 -28.45 23.23
C PHE A 143 21.03 -28.05 24.05
N ALA A 144 21.60 -26.86 23.83
CA ALA A 144 22.71 -26.35 24.63
C ALA A 144 22.34 -26.17 26.11
N ILE A 145 21.14 -25.64 26.40
CA ILE A 145 20.67 -25.44 27.79
C ILE A 145 20.35 -26.80 28.44
N ALA A 146 19.67 -27.70 27.74
CA ALA A 146 19.35 -29.03 28.27
C ALA A 146 20.62 -29.86 28.56
N GLY A 147 21.62 -29.78 27.68
CA GLY A 147 22.93 -30.43 27.88
C GLY A 147 23.67 -29.88 29.10
N LEU A 148 23.75 -28.56 29.25
CA LEU A 148 24.42 -27.93 30.39
C LEU A 148 23.74 -28.26 31.73
N LEU A 149 22.40 -28.31 31.77
CA LEU A 149 21.65 -28.73 32.95
C LEU A 149 21.86 -30.22 33.29
N ALA A 150 21.97 -31.09 32.29
CA ALA A 150 22.25 -32.51 32.50
C ALA A 150 23.65 -32.73 33.11
N VAL A 151 24.67 -32.00 32.63
CA VAL A 151 26.03 -32.07 33.20
C VAL A 151 26.04 -31.53 34.63
N ALA A 152 25.39 -30.39 34.88
CA ALA A 152 25.30 -29.82 36.23
C ALA A 152 24.59 -30.77 37.21
N TYR A 153 23.51 -31.43 36.78
CA TYR A 153 22.80 -32.42 37.59
C TYR A 153 23.68 -33.63 37.91
N LEU A 154 24.45 -34.13 36.94
CA LEU A 154 25.31 -35.30 37.13
C LEU A 154 26.46 -35.00 38.11
N VAL A 155 27.05 -33.80 38.03
CA VAL A 155 28.07 -33.33 38.99
C VAL A 155 27.49 -33.19 40.39
N LEU A 156 26.26 -32.67 40.54
CA LEU A 156 25.60 -32.55 41.84
C LEU A 156 25.24 -33.92 42.44
N ARG A 157 24.87 -34.89 41.60
CA ARG A 157 24.58 -36.27 42.02
C ARG A 157 25.82 -37.02 42.50
N GLN A 158 26.99 -36.75 41.93
CA GLN A 158 28.26 -37.37 42.37
C GLN A 158 28.82 -36.78 43.68
N ARG A 159 28.24 -35.68 44.18
CA ARG A 159 28.64 -35.02 45.44
C ARG A 159 27.79 -35.40 46.65
N LYS A 160 26.91 -36.40 46.53
CA LYS A 160 26.25 -37.09 47.64
C LYS A 160 26.79 -38.51 47.74
#